data_AF-A0A969IC38-F1
#
_entry.id   AF-A0A969IC38-F1
#
_cell.length_a   1.000
_cell.length_b   1.000
_cell.length_c   1.000
_cell.angle_alpha   90.00
_cell.angle_beta   90.00
_cell.angle_gamma   90.00
#
_symmetry.space_group_name_H-M   'P 1'
#
loop_
_entity.id
_entity.type
_entity.pdbx_description
1 polymer ?
#
loop_
_entity_poly.entity_id
_entity_poly.type
_entity_poly.pdbx_seq_one_letter_code
_entity_poly.pdbx_strand_id
1 'polypeptide(L)'
;MYAIEVKVPSIKDKVSERVAQAIKERRARLGLTVRGLATRSGISPSMISDVERGAKSPTVATLSGLAEALGVPISALFESPAQRPGRIHVSRATKRSRIVDPGSGAERDTYTPALTASKVEFVRYVVPARTQAGPFAAH
;
A
#
# COMPACT_ATOMS: atom_id res chain seq x y z
N MET A 1 -38.69 7.99 5.62
CA MET A 1 -37.32 8.40 5.94
C MET A 1 -36.46 7.14 5.91
N TYR A 2 -35.76 6.86 4.80
CA TYR A 2 -34.89 5.68 4.69
C TYR A 2 -33.45 6.11 4.98
N ALA A 3 -32.89 5.64 6.09
CA ALA A 3 -31.47 5.79 6.39
C ALA A 3 -30.71 4.76 5.55
N ILE A 4 -29.94 5.22 4.57
CA ILE A 4 -28.97 4.38 3.88
C ILE A 4 -27.75 4.29 4.80
N GLU A 5 -27.58 3.16 5.49
CA GLU A 5 -26.33 2.85 6.18
C GLU A 5 -25.22 2.68 5.12
N VAL A 6 -24.45 3.74 4.89
CA VAL A 6 -23.25 3.65 4.06
C VAL A 6 -22.18 2.95 4.90
N LYS A 7 -22.01 1.65 4.69
CA LYS A 7 -20.92 0.86 5.30
C LYS A 7 -19.57 1.39 4.83
N VAL A 8 -18.88 2.13 5.69
CA VAL A 8 -17.53 2.63 5.42
C VAL A 8 -16.56 1.44 5.45
N PRO A 9 -15.82 1.16 4.35
CA PRO A 9 -14.91 0.02 4.31
C PRO A 9 -13.77 0.16 5.32
N SER A 10 -13.55 -0.88 6.12
CA SER A 10 -12.44 -0.95 7.07
C SER A 10 -11.09 -1.01 6.33
N ILE A 11 -10.00 -0.66 7.02
CA ILE A 11 -8.63 -0.85 6.51
C ILE A 11 -8.43 -2.31 6.07
N LYS A 12 -8.97 -3.26 6.84
CA LYS A 12 -8.90 -4.69 6.53
C LYS A 12 -9.57 -5.05 5.20
N ASP A 13 -10.70 -4.41 4.89
CA ASP A 13 -11.45 -4.66 3.66
C ASP A 13 -10.66 -4.16 2.44
N LYS A 14 -10.11 -2.95 2.54
CA LYS A 14 -9.27 -2.36 1.48
C LYS A 14 -7.99 -3.17 1.23
N VAL A 15 -7.37 -3.70 2.28
CA VAL A 15 -6.17 -4.55 2.14
C VAL A 15 -6.52 -5.87 1.45
N SER A 16 -7.61 -6.52 1.87
CA SER A 16 -8.05 -7.79 1.29
C SER A 16 -8.40 -7.64 -0.19
N GLU A 17 -9.09 -6.56 -0.56
CA GLU A 17 -9.43 -6.22 -1.95
C GLU A 17 -8.18 -5.99 -2.81
N ARG A 18 -7.19 -5.25 -2.30
CA ARG A 18 -5.91 -5.03 -2.99
C ARG A 18 -5.18 -6.34 -3.25
N VAL A 19 -5.14 -7.21 -2.24
CA VAL A 19 -4.50 -8.52 -2.34
C VAL A 19 -5.21 -9.43 -3.34
N ALA A 20 -6.54 -9.46 -3.28
CA ALA A 20 -7.38 -10.20 -4.22
C ALA A 20 -7.08 -9.81 -5.68
N GLN A 21 -7.07 -8.49 -5.95
CA GLN A 21 -6.79 -7.96 -7.28
C GLN A 21 -5.35 -8.25 -7.73
N ALA A 22 -4.37 -8.07 -6.85
CA ALA A 22 -2.96 -8.32 -7.13
C ALA A 22 -2.67 -9.79 -7.50
N ILE A 23 -3.34 -10.73 -6.84
CA ILE A 23 -3.25 -12.17 -7.13
C ILE A 23 -3.89 -12.47 -8.48
N LYS A 24 -5.14 -12.03 -8.69
CA LYS A 24 -5.91 -12.26 -9.91
C LYS A 24 -5.18 -11.77 -11.16
N GLU A 25 -4.62 -10.57 -11.11
CA GLU A 25 -3.88 -10.00 -12.23
C GLU A 25 -2.57 -10.74 -12.53
N ARG A 26 -1.80 -11.12 -11.50
CA ARG A 26 -0.56 -11.87 -11.68
C ARG A 26 -0.84 -13.25 -12.27
N ARG A 27 -1.88 -13.93 -11.76
CA ARG A 27 -2.35 -15.19 -12.33
C ARG A 27 -2.72 -15.03 -13.81
N ALA A 28 -3.48 -13.98 -14.14
CA ALA A 28 -3.88 -13.69 -15.52
C ALA A 28 -2.68 -13.37 -16.43
N ARG A 29 -1.69 -12.59 -15.96
CA ARG A 29 -0.46 -12.28 -16.69
C ARG A 29 0.38 -13.52 -17.01
N LEU A 30 0.34 -14.53 -16.13
CA LEU A 30 1.00 -15.81 -16.33
C LEU A 30 0.17 -16.80 -17.18
N GLY A 31 -1.01 -16.40 -17.67
CA GLY A 31 -1.90 -17.28 -18.44
C GLY A 31 -2.48 -18.45 -17.64
N LEU A 32 -2.43 -18.39 -16.30
CA LEU A 32 -2.88 -19.48 -15.45
C LEU A 32 -4.39 -19.44 -15.24
N THR A 33 -5.04 -20.60 -15.31
CA THR A 33 -6.39 -20.77 -14.76
C THR A 33 -6.34 -20.83 -13.23
N VAL A 34 -7.47 -20.66 -12.55
CA VAL A 34 -7.56 -20.87 -11.09
C VAL A 34 -7.09 -22.28 -10.71
N ARG A 35 -7.45 -23.29 -11.52
CA ARG A 35 -6.95 -24.67 -11.35
C ARG A 35 -5.45 -24.77 -11.59
N GLY A 36 -4.92 -24.08 -12.60
CA GLY A 36 -3.48 -24.03 -12.86
C GLY A 36 -2.69 -23.43 -11.70
N LEU A 37 -3.21 -22.36 -11.07
CA LEU A 37 -2.60 -21.80 -9.86
C LEU A 37 -2.73 -22.76 -8.67
N ALA A 38 -3.89 -23.40 -8.51
CA ALA A 38 -4.13 -24.39 -7.46
C ALA A 38 -3.11 -25.54 -7.50
N THR A 39 -2.87 -26.09 -8.70
CA THR A 39 -1.87 -27.14 -8.90
C THR A 39 -0.46 -26.68 -8.52
N ARG A 40 -0.10 -25.43 -8.83
CA ARG A 40 1.22 -24.88 -8.52
C ARG A 40 1.40 -24.54 -7.05
N SER A 41 0.35 -24.08 -6.37
CA SER A 41 0.43 -23.58 -4.99
C SER A 41 0.03 -24.61 -3.94
N GLY A 42 -0.52 -25.76 -4.34
CA GLY A 42 -1.10 -26.74 -3.41
C GLY A 42 -2.35 -26.26 -2.66
N ILE A 43 -2.97 -25.15 -3.11
CA ILE A 43 -4.15 -24.56 -2.47
C ILE A 43 -5.38 -24.93 -3.29
N SER A 44 -6.50 -25.19 -2.62
CA SER A 44 -7.71 -25.60 -3.33
C SER A 44 -8.21 -24.52 -4.32
N PRO A 45 -8.75 -24.91 -5.50
CA PRO A 45 -9.32 -23.96 -6.45
C PRO A 45 -10.41 -23.07 -5.85
N SER A 46 -11.21 -23.63 -4.94
CA SER A 46 -12.26 -22.90 -4.23
C SER A 46 -11.68 -21.79 -3.35
N MET A 47 -10.62 -22.09 -2.59
CA MET A 47 -9.96 -21.09 -1.75
C MET A 47 -9.31 -19.98 -2.58
N ILE A 48 -8.71 -20.30 -3.71
CA ILE A 48 -8.16 -19.28 -4.63
C ILE A 48 -9.29 -18.40 -5.18
N SER A 49 -10.40 -18.98 -5.62
CA SER A 49 -11.58 -18.22 -6.06
C SER A 49 -12.17 -17.32 -4.97
N ASP A 50 -12.19 -17.78 -3.71
CA ASP A 50 -12.64 -16.96 -2.58
C ASP A 50 -11.69 -15.79 -2.32
N VAL A 51 -10.38 -16.03 -2.39
CA VAL A 51 -9.35 -15.00 -2.21
C VAL A 51 -9.41 -13.97 -3.33
N GLU A 52 -9.47 -14.38 -4.60
CA GLU A 52 -9.52 -13.45 -5.74
C GLU A 52 -10.79 -12.59 -5.81
N ARG A 53 -11.86 -12.99 -5.11
CA ARG A 53 -13.09 -12.19 -4.96
C ARG A 53 -13.09 -11.30 -3.71
N GLY A 54 -12.05 -11.39 -2.87
CA GLY A 54 -12.02 -10.70 -1.58
C GLY A 54 -13.01 -11.26 -0.55
N ALA A 55 -13.58 -12.45 -0.79
CA ALA A 55 -14.60 -13.05 0.08
C ALA A 55 -14.02 -13.60 1.40
N LYS A 56 -12.71 -13.87 1.43
CA LYS A 56 -11.99 -14.32 2.63
C LYS A 56 -10.69 -13.54 2.79
N SER A 57 -10.30 -13.33 4.05
CA SER A 57 -8.97 -12.86 4.41
C SER A 57 -8.05 -14.08 4.55
N PRO A 58 -7.19 -14.38 3.55
CA PRO A 58 -6.28 -15.53 3.61
C PRO A 58 -5.27 -15.39 4.75
N THR A 59 -4.75 -16.53 5.23
CA THR A 59 -3.65 -16.55 6.19
C THR A 59 -2.34 -16.15 5.51
N VAL A 60 -1.35 -15.72 6.30
CA VAL A 60 0.00 -15.44 5.78
C VAL A 60 0.58 -16.66 5.06
N ALA A 61 0.39 -17.87 5.59
CA ALA A 61 0.83 -19.10 4.94
C ALA A 61 0.20 -19.31 3.55
N THR A 62 -1.09 -19.03 3.42
CA THR A 62 -1.79 -19.09 2.12
C THR A 62 -1.19 -18.07 1.14
N LEU A 63 -0.97 -16.84 1.60
CA LEU A 63 -0.38 -15.78 0.79
C LEU A 63 1.06 -16.11 0.36
N SER A 64 1.86 -16.71 1.25
CA SER A 64 3.21 -17.18 0.92
C SER A 64 3.18 -18.23 -0.19
N GLY A 65 2.33 -19.26 -0.07
CA GLY A 65 2.22 -20.31 -1.09
C GLY A 65 1.72 -19.78 -2.44
N LEU A 66 0.81 -18.80 -2.44
CA LEU A 66 0.38 -18.13 -3.66
C LEU A 66 1.50 -17.25 -4.26
N ALA A 67 2.25 -16.52 -3.44
CA ALA A 67 3.36 -15.70 -3.91
C ALA A 67 4.45 -16.55 -4.56
N GLU A 68 4.82 -17.67 -3.93
CA GLU A 68 5.77 -18.64 -4.47
C GLU A 68 5.29 -19.24 -5.79
N ALA A 69 4.02 -19.68 -5.85
CA ALA A 69 3.42 -20.20 -7.08
C ALA A 69 3.27 -19.14 -8.19
N LEU A 70 3.26 -17.85 -7.84
CA LEU A 70 3.25 -16.74 -8.80
C LEU A 70 4.66 -16.25 -9.14
N GLY A 71 5.71 -16.75 -8.48
CA GLY A 71 7.10 -16.37 -8.72
C GLY A 71 7.42 -14.92 -8.29
N VAL A 72 6.79 -14.43 -7.23
CA VAL A 72 6.98 -13.05 -6.72
C VAL A 72 7.21 -13.04 -5.21
N PRO A 73 7.87 -12.01 -4.65
CA PRO A 73 7.91 -11.83 -3.21
C PRO A 73 6.50 -11.56 -2.67
N ILE A 74 6.21 -12.01 -1.44
CA ILE A 74 4.89 -11.84 -0.82
C ILE A 74 4.46 -10.37 -0.73
N SER A 75 5.40 -9.43 -0.57
CA SER A 75 5.16 -7.98 -0.57
C SER A 75 4.45 -7.51 -1.84
N ALA A 76 4.75 -8.13 -2.98
CA ALA A 76 4.14 -7.80 -4.26
C ALA A 76 2.63 -8.08 -4.30
N LEU A 77 2.11 -8.98 -3.44
CA LEU A 77 0.67 -9.22 -3.32
C LEU A 77 -0.06 -8.05 -2.64
N PHE A 78 0.64 -7.20 -1.90
CA PHE A 78 0.05 -6.02 -1.25
C PHE A 78 0.13 -4.76 -2.13
N GLU A 79 0.93 -4.81 -3.20
CA GLU A 79 1.03 -3.76 -4.19
C GLU A 79 -0.15 -3.84 -5.17
N SER A 80 -1.01 -2.82 -5.15
CA SER A 80 -2.03 -2.67 -6.19
C SER A 80 -1.43 -1.87 -7.36
N PRO A 81 -1.45 -2.38 -8.59
CA PRO A 81 -0.97 -1.64 -9.75
C PRO A 81 -1.84 -0.41 -10.08
N ALA A 82 -3.10 -0.38 -9.63
CA ALA A 82 -3.95 0.82 -9.66
C ALA A 82 -3.44 1.95 -8.74
N GLN A 83 -2.50 1.65 -7.85
CA GLN A 83 -1.82 2.61 -6.97
C GLN A 83 -0.35 2.81 -7.36
N ARG A 84 0.07 2.44 -8.58
CA ARG A 84 1.29 3.05 -9.12
C ARG A 84 1.03 4.56 -9.13
N PRO A 85 1.78 5.37 -8.35
CA PRO A 85 1.64 6.80 -8.45
C PRO A 85 1.76 7.16 -9.92
N GLY A 86 0.86 7.98 -10.43
CA GLY A 86 1.07 8.57 -11.75
C GLY A 86 2.50 9.11 -11.82
N ARG A 87 3.13 9.07 -13.00
CA ARG A 87 4.51 9.58 -13.21
C ARG A 87 4.71 11.00 -12.64
N ILE A 88 3.60 11.73 -12.45
CA ILE A 88 3.54 13.05 -11.85
C ILE A 88 2.68 12.96 -10.59
N HIS A 89 3.22 13.38 -9.45
CA HIS A 89 2.48 13.60 -8.22
C HIS A 89 2.40 15.10 -7.90
N VAL A 90 1.22 15.59 -7.51
CA VAL A 90 1.01 17.00 -7.20
C VAL A 90 0.73 17.18 -5.70
N SER A 91 1.73 17.69 -4.96
CA SER A 91 1.63 18.00 -3.53
C SER A 91 1.07 19.41 -3.28
N ARG A 92 -0.24 19.51 -3.08
CA ARG A 92 -0.92 20.80 -2.79
C ARG A 92 -0.64 21.29 -1.37
N ALA A 93 -0.51 22.61 -1.20
CA ALA A 93 -0.20 23.25 0.09
C ALA A 93 -1.12 22.81 1.24
N THR A 94 -2.42 22.62 0.96
CA THR A 94 -3.43 22.25 1.96
C THR A 94 -3.38 20.79 2.43
N LYS A 95 -2.55 19.93 1.82
CA LYS A 95 -2.45 18.50 2.16
C LYS A 95 -1.04 18.10 2.64
N ARG A 96 -0.16 19.06 2.89
CA ARG A 96 1.23 18.79 3.32
C ARG A 96 1.26 18.38 4.78
N SER A 97 2.13 17.42 5.09
CA SER A 97 2.47 17.14 6.48
C SER A 97 3.40 18.25 6.98
N ARG A 98 2.95 18.97 8.00
CA ARG A 98 3.72 19.97 8.71
C ARG A 98 4.00 19.45 10.11
N ILE A 99 5.27 19.43 10.48
CA ILE A 99 5.72 19.10 11.83
C ILE A 99 6.42 20.33 12.39
N VAL A 100 6.10 20.68 13.63
CA VAL A 100 6.80 21.72 14.38
C VAL A 100 7.59 21.02 15.48
N ASP A 101 8.90 21.22 15.52
CA ASP A 101 9.74 20.74 16.60
C ASP A 101 9.39 21.50 17.90
N PRO A 102 8.89 20.83 18.96
CA PRO A 102 8.52 21.49 20.20
C PRO A 102 9.68 22.22 20.90
N GLY A 103 10.93 21.77 20.69
CA GLY A 103 12.09 22.35 21.37
C GLY A 103 12.64 23.60 20.68
N SER A 104 12.74 23.57 19.34
CA SER A 104 13.36 24.64 18.55
C SER A 104 12.36 25.58 17.87
N GLY A 105 11.08 25.20 17.83
CA GLY A 105 10.05 25.86 17.03
C GLY A 105 10.27 25.71 15.52
N ALA A 106 11.23 24.90 15.09
CA ALA A 106 11.52 24.72 13.67
C ALA A 106 10.37 24.02 12.95
N GLU A 107 9.96 24.57 11.82
CA GLU A 107 8.90 24.02 10.99
C GLU A 107 9.50 23.15 9.88
N ARG A 108 8.96 21.93 9.74
CA ARG A 108 9.29 21.01 8.66
C ARG A 108 8.04 20.71 7.84
N ASP A 109 8.04 21.14 6.58
CA ASP A 109 7.02 20.77 5.61
C ASP A 109 7.61 19.70 4.66
N THR A 110 7.00 18.52 4.58
CA THR A 110 7.41 17.48 3.62
C THR A 110 6.63 17.63 2.31
N TYR A 111 7.37 17.74 1.19
CA TYR A 111 6.82 17.91 -0.16
C TYR A 111 6.80 16.60 -0.95
N THR A 112 7.59 15.62 -0.50
CA THR A 112 7.62 14.29 -1.09
C THR A 112 6.41 13.48 -0.64
N PRO A 113 5.71 12.79 -1.55
CA PRO A 113 4.60 11.93 -1.18
C PRO A 113 5.12 10.73 -0.38
N ALA A 114 4.36 10.26 0.59
CA ALA A 114 4.68 9.04 1.36
C ALA A 114 4.64 7.74 0.51
N LEU A 115 4.54 7.83 -0.82
CA LEU A 115 4.56 6.67 -1.72
C LEU A 115 6.00 6.14 -1.88
N THR A 116 6.38 5.33 -0.89
CA THR A 116 7.14 4.06 -0.84
C THR A 116 8.19 3.70 -1.92
N ALA A 117 8.66 4.60 -2.77
CA ALA A 117 9.78 4.31 -3.69
C ALA A 117 10.67 5.50 -4.04
N SER A 118 10.33 6.73 -3.59
CA SER A 118 11.21 7.87 -3.84
C SER A 118 12.47 7.74 -2.98
N LYS A 119 13.63 7.61 -3.63
CA LYS A 119 14.95 7.71 -2.97
C LYS A 119 15.34 9.16 -2.62
N VAL A 120 14.46 10.11 -2.90
CA VAL A 120 14.69 11.53 -2.72
C VAL A 120 13.57 12.11 -1.85
N GLU A 121 13.95 12.79 -0.77
CA GLU A 121 13.04 13.59 0.05
C GLU A 121 13.26 15.09 -0.23
N PHE A 122 12.18 15.79 -0.54
CA PHE A 122 12.09 17.24 -0.60
C PHE A 122 11.38 17.76 0.65
N VAL A 123 12.11 18.54 1.44
CA VAL A 123 11.60 19.21 2.65
C VAL A 123 11.88 20.70 2.59
N ARG A 124 10.95 21.50 3.11
CA ARG A 124 11.24 22.88 3.49
C ARG A 124 11.42 22.89 5.00
N TYR A 125 12.58 23.36 5.44
CA TYR A 125 12.89 23.50 6.84
C TYR A 125 13.07 24.98 7.18
N VAL A 126 12.22 25.50 8.06
CA VAL A 126 12.26 26.90 8.51
C VAL A 126 12.73 26.89 9.95
N VAL A 127 13.94 27.40 10.17
CA VAL A 127 14.53 27.54 11.50
C VAL A 127 14.31 28.97 11.97
N PRO A 128 13.58 29.18 13.09
CA PRO A 128 13.41 30.51 13.66
C PRO A 128 14.75 31.20 13.95
N ALA A 129 14.75 32.53 13.90
CA ALA A 129 15.94 33.29 14.21
C ALA A 129 16.41 32.99 15.64
N ARG A 130 17.73 32.81 15.81
CA ARG A 130 18.38 32.55 17.12
C ARG A 130 17.99 31.24 17.79
N THR A 131 17.47 30.26 17.05
CA THR A 131 17.28 28.90 17.55
C THR A 131 18.28 27.94 16.92
N GLN A 132 18.51 26.82 17.61
CA GLN A 132 19.29 25.70 17.07
C GLN A 132 18.32 24.64 16.59
N ALA A 133 18.45 24.23 15.32
CA ALA A 133 17.68 23.12 14.79
C ALA A 133 18.01 21.83 15.57
N GLY A 134 16.97 21.07 15.95
CA GLY A 134 17.13 19.74 16.51
C GLY A 134 17.84 18.77 15.55
N PRO A 135 18.23 17.58 16.03
CA PRO A 135 18.94 16.60 15.20
C PRO A 135 18.12 16.23 13.97
N PHE A 136 18.73 16.34 12.80
CA PHE A 136 18.14 15.88 11.55
C PHE A 136 18.36 14.38 11.43
N ALA A 137 17.38 13.59 11.83
CA ALA A 137 17.45 12.14 11.62
C ALA A 137 17.47 11.86 10.11
N ALA A 138 18.57 11.25 9.65
CA ALA A 138 18.62 10.66 8.32
C ALA A 138 17.59 9.52 8.26
N HIS A 139 16.83 9.47 7.17
CA HIS A 139 15.80 8.48 6.87
C HIS A 139 16.31 7.50 5.82
#